data_AF-A0A1B8CX08-F1
#
_entry.id   AF-A0A1B8CX08-F1
#
_cell.length_a   1.000
_cell.length_b   1.000
_cell.length_c   1.000
_cell.angle_alpha   90.00
_cell.angle_beta   90.00
_cell.angle_gamma   90.00
#
_symmetry.space_group_name_H-M   'P 1'
#
loop_
_entity.id
_entity.type
_entity.pdbx_description
1 polymer ?
#
loop_
_entity_poly.entity_id
_entity_poly.type
_entity_poly.pdbx_seq_one_letter_code
_entity_poly.pdbx_strand_id
1 'polypeptide(L)' 'MAMQLLPAGSVLALSSIVGFTAAAIEDSDIRPQYHYGARIPITCLDRSIETGEHIQEGDKLKYVPFATCEET' A
#
# COMPACT_ATOMS: atom_id res chain seq x y z
N MET A 1 -63.57 -19.78 42.78
CA MET A 1 -62.30 -19.04 42.82
C MET A 1 -61.67 -19.16 41.45
N ALA A 2 -61.53 -18.03 40.77
CA ALA A 2 -61.07 -17.94 39.38
C ALA A 2 -59.55 -18.14 39.28
N MET A 3 -59.09 -18.83 38.23
CA MET A 3 -57.74 -18.66 37.72
C MET A 3 -57.85 -18.39 36.22
N GLN A 4 -57.56 -17.14 35.88
CA GLN A 4 -57.80 -16.51 34.59
C GLN A 4 -56.76 -16.93 33.55
N LEU A 5 -57.20 -16.90 32.29
CA LEU A 5 -56.46 -17.19 31.07
C LEU A 5 -55.28 -16.22 30.89
N LEU A 6 -54.10 -16.76 30.55
CA LEU A 6 -52.94 -15.96 30.13
C LEU A 6 -53.13 -15.37 28.72
N PRO A 7 -52.71 -14.12 28.47
CA PRO A 7 -52.89 -13.47 27.19
C PRO A 7 -51.89 -13.99 26.15
N ALA A 8 -52.43 -14.20 24.95
CA ALA A 8 -51.67 -14.28 23.72
C ALA A 8 -50.85 -12.99 23.53
N GLY A 9 -49.58 -13.15 23.16
CA GLY A 9 -48.77 -12.04 22.68
C GLY A 9 -47.41 -11.95 23.34
N SER A 10 -46.46 -12.72 22.83
CA SER A 10 -45.04 -12.36 22.87
C SER A 10 -44.34 -13.10 21.74
N VAL A 11 -44.54 -12.58 20.53
CA VAL A 11 -43.65 -12.86 19.39
C VAL A 11 -42.31 -12.23 19.77
N LEU A 12 -41.41 -13.01 20.37
CA LEU A 12 -40.01 -12.64 20.51
C LEU A 12 -39.40 -12.76 19.10
N ALA A 13 -39.49 -11.66 18.35
CA ALA A 13 -38.80 -11.51 17.08
C ALA A 13 -37.30 -11.68 17.35
N LEU A 14 -36.71 -12.76 16.81
CA LEU A 14 -35.26 -12.90 16.75
C LEU A 14 -34.73 -11.78 15.85
N SER A 15 -34.23 -10.71 16.48
CA SER A 15 -33.56 -9.63 15.79
C SER A 15 -32.19 -10.14 15.34
N SER A 16 -32.10 -10.52 14.07
CA SER A 16 -30.84 -10.84 13.41
C SER A 16 -29.99 -9.57 13.35
N ILE A 17 -29.12 -9.36 14.33
CA ILE A 17 -28.10 -8.31 14.26
C ILE A 17 -27.10 -8.73 13.18
N VAL A 18 -27.33 -8.25 11.97
CA VAL A 18 -26.32 -8.29 10.91
C VAL A 18 -25.24 -7.29 11.31
N GLY A 19 -24.16 -7.78 11.89
CA GLY A 19 -22.99 -6.97 12.21
C GLY A 19 -22.41 -6.39 10.92
N PHE A 20 -22.38 -5.06 10.82
CA PHE A 20 -21.68 -4.37 9.76
C PHE A 20 -20.18 -4.50 10.03
N THR A 21 -19.48 -5.39 9.33
CA THR A 21 -18.02 -5.40 9.37
C THR A 21 -17.53 -4.16 8.63
N ALA A 22 -16.96 -3.21 9.36
CA ALA A 22 -16.21 -2.11 8.76
C ALA A 22 -15.07 -2.71 7.92
N ALA A 23 -15.08 -2.46 6.62
CA ALA A 23 -13.94 -2.75 5.78
C ALA A 23 -12.76 -1.91 6.27
N ALA A 24 -11.68 -2.56 6.69
CA ALA A 24 -10.41 -1.87 6.91
C ALA A 24 -10.00 -1.25 5.57
N ILE A 25 -9.81 0.08 5.55
CA ILE A 25 -9.16 0.74 4.42
C ILE A 25 -7.70 0.26 4.48
N GLU A 26 -7.31 -0.61 3.56
CA GLU A 26 -5.92 -0.97 3.41
C GLU A 26 -5.10 0.29 3.15
N ASP A 27 -4.02 0.38 3.92
CA ASP A 27 -3.00 1.42 3.95
C ASP A 27 -2.82 2.03 2.56
N SER A 28 -3.22 3.30 2.43
CA SER A 28 -2.99 4.08 1.22
C SER A 28 -1.52 3.93 0.87
N ASP A 29 -1.22 3.31 -0.27
CA ASP A 29 0.08 3.23 -0.91
C ASP A 29 0.95 4.45 -0.55
N ILE A 30 1.75 4.37 0.54
CA ILE A 30 2.61 5.48 0.99
C ILE A 30 3.84 5.46 0.12
N ARG A 31 3.62 5.70 -1.17
CA ARG A 31 4.68 6.02 -2.11
C ARG A 31 4.90 7.52 -2.03
N PRO A 32 6.17 7.97 -2.07
CA PRO A 32 6.48 9.37 -2.16
C PRO A 32 5.70 9.99 -3.32
N GLN A 33 4.81 10.93 -3.02
CA GLN A 33 4.09 11.68 -4.03
C GLN A 33 5.01 12.80 -4.51
N TYR A 34 5.26 12.86 -5.82
CA TYR A 34 6.01 13.96 -6.40
C TYR A 34 5.13 15.21 -6.43
N HIS A 35 5.69 16.33 -5.94
CA HIS A 35 5.07 17.63 -6.03
C HIS A 35 5.92 18.55 -6.91
N TYR A 36 5.29 19.55 -7.52
CA TYR A 36 5.99 20.51 -8.37
C TYR A 36 7.11 21.21 -7.58
N GLY A 37 8.31 21.27 -8.17
CA GLY A 37 9.50 21.86 -7.54
C GLY A 37 10.20 20.97 -6.49
N ALA A 38 9.72 19.76 -6.23
CA ALA A 38 10.41 18.82 -5.36
C ALA A 38 11.79 18.45 -5.94
N ARG A 39 12.82 18.43 -5.07
CA ARG A 39 14.15 17.98 -5.46
C ARG A 39 14.17 16.46 -5.48
N ILE A 40 14.57 15.87 -6.61
CA ILE A 40 14.70 14.43 -6.79
C ILE A 40 16.19 14.14 -6.99
N PRO A 41 16.84 13.34 -6.12
CA PRO A 41 18.20 12.90 -6.36
C PRO A 41 18.22 11.90 -7.52
N ILE A 42 19.15 12.10 -8.46
CA ILE A 42 19.32 11.23 -9.62
C ILE A 42 20.73 10.66 -9.60
N THR A 43 20.80 9.34 -9.64
CA THR A 43 22.03 8.54 -9.78
C THR A 43 21.80 7.53 -10.87
N CYS A 44 22.85 7.22 -11.62
CA CYS A 44 22.79 6.27 -12.72
C CYS A 44 23.59 5.01 -12.39
N LEU A 45 23.26 3.90 -13.05
CA LEU A 45 24.10 2.71 -13.03
C LEU A 45 25.29 2.93 -13.94
N ASP A 46 26.49 2.63 -13.46
CA ASP A 46 27.70 2.74 -14.27
C ASP A 46 27.76 1.60 -15.28
N ARG A 47 28.01 1.93 -16.54
CA ARG A 47 28.06 0.97 -17.65
C ARG A 47 29.31 1.18 -18.48
N SER A 48 29.85 0.09 -19.00
CA SER A 48 30.88 0.14 -20.02
C SER A 48 30.32 0.74 -21.31
N ILE A 49 30.94 1.81 -21.81
CA ILE A 49 30.53 2.45 -23.07
C ILE A 49 30.74 1.53 -24.28
N GLU A 50 31.71 0.63 -24.22
CA GLU A 50 32.07 -0.26 -25.34
C GLU A 50 31.16 -1.50 -25.39
N THR A 51 30.79 -2.05 -24.24
CA THR A 51 30.05 -3.33 -24.15
C THR A 51 28.61 -3.19 -23.69
N GLY A 52 28.25 -2.06 -23.05
CA GLY A 52 26.94 -1.83 -22.46
C GLY A 52 26.69 -2.58 -21.14
N GLU A 53 27.69 -3.29 -20.62
CA GLU A 53 27.57 -4.07 -19.38
C GLU A 53 27.64 -3.20 -18.14
N HIS A 54 26.89 -3.57 -17.09
CA HIS A 54 26.93 -2.89 -15.80
C HIS A 54 28.24 -3.16 -15.06
N ILE A 55 28.86 -2.12 -14.54
CA ILE A 55 30.05 -2.22 -13.71
C ILE A 55 29.65 -2.61 -12.29
N GLN A 56 30.38 -3.54 -11.68
CA GLN A 56 30.18 -3.93 -10.29
C GLN A 56 31.20 -3.27 -9.36
N GLU A 57 30.77 -2.97 -8.14
CA GLU A 57 31.58 -2.57 -7.00
C GLU A 57 31.43 -3.65 -5.92
N GLY A 58 32.34 -4.63 -5.94
CA GLY A 58 32.17 -5.86 -5.16
C GLY A 58 30.97 -6.67 -5.68
N ASP A 59 30.05 -7.03 -4.78
CA ASP A 59 28.87 -7.83 -5.09
C ASP A 59 27.64 -6.98 -5.48
N LYS A 60 27.84 -5.70 -5.80
CA LYS A 60 26.76 -4.75 -6.08
C LYS A 60 27.02 -4.02 -7.39
N LEU A 61 25.96 -3.57 -8.04
CA LEU A 61 26.10 -2.67 -9.17
C LEU A 61 26.65 -1.32 -8.70
N LYS A 62 27.56 -0.75 -9.49
CA LYS A 62 28.15 0.56 -9.24
C LYS A 62 27.19 1.65 -9.69
N TYR A 63 27.04 2.70 -8.87
CA TYR A 63 26.25 3.88 -9.19
C TYR A 63 27.13 5.12 -9.28
N VAL A 64 26.83 6.02 -10.22
CA VAL A 64 27.54 7.29 -10.43
C VAL A 64 26.56 8.47 -10.41
N PRO A 65 27.02 9.69 -10.09
CA PRO A 65 26.19 10.89 -10.19
C PRO A 65 25.67 11.11 -11.60
N PHE A 66 24.43 11.59 -11.72
CA PHE A 66 23.81 11.91 -13.02
C PHE A 66 24.67 12.83 -13.89
N ALA A 67 25.36 13.81 -13.29
CA ALA A 67 26.19 14.77 -14.02
C ALA A 67 27.44 14.15 -14.68
N THR A 68 27.83 12.94 -14.28
CA THR A 68 29.02 12.22 -14.79
C THR A 68 28.65 10.89 -15.43
N CYS A 69 27.36 10.65 -15.69
CA CYS A 69 26.92 9.42 -16.32
C CYS A 69 27.04 9.53 -17.84
N GLU A 70 27.81 8.62 -18.44
CA GLU A 70 28.05 8.55 -19.88
C GLU A 70 27.01 7.64 -20.58
N GLU A 71 25.73 7.76 -20.22
CA GLU A 71 24.64 6.97 -20.82
C GLU A 71 24.04 7.61 -22.10
N THR A 72 24.48 8.81 -22.53
CA THR A 72 24.10 9.41 -23.84
C THR A 72 25.18 10.33 -24.38
#